data_AF-A0A940U622-F1
#
_entry.id   AF-A0A940U622-F1
#
_cell.length_a   1.000
_cell.length_b   1.000
_cell.length_c   1.000
_cell.angle_alpha   90.00
_cell.angle_beta   90.00
_cell.angle_gamma   90.00
#
_symmetry.space_group_name_H-M   'P 1'
#
loop_
_entity.id
_entity.type
_entity.pdbx_description
1 polymer ?
#
loop_
_entity_poly.entity_id
_entity_poly.type
_entity_poly.pdbx_seq_one_letter_code
_entity_poly.pdbx_strand_id
1 'polypeptide(L)'
;MLARLIENTGLHYINVSAGIPAITAEIVRPTKSYPEGVYRHFGWARAVKQAVSIPVIGSGYSYLRDGKNDLKEPDPNKKNFRYWAEKNLEQGNCDLVGIGRQSLADPLFAQKILEGRNSEIDYCVACGGCSVLLRSQAQTGCPIYFDYYKRVLKEFQKTRK
;
A
#
# COMPACT_ATOMS: atom_id res chain seq x y z
N MET A 1 10.13 15.85 -18.17
CA MET A 1 9.70 15.07 -16.98
C MET A 1 9.76 13.59 -17.34
N LEU A 2 10.34 12.73 -16.49
CA LEU A 2 10.51 11.29 -16.75
C LEU A 2 9.20 10.59 -17.13
N ALA A 3 8.09 10.93 -16.48
CA ALA A 3 6.78 10.33 -16.77
C ALA A 3 6.32 10.52 -18.23
N ARG A 4 6.54 11.71 -18.82
CA ARG A 4 6.23 11.96 -20.24
C ARG A 4 7.13 11.18 -21.18
N LEU A 5 8.39 10.95 -20.80
CA LEU A 5 9.29 10.11 -21.58
C LEU A 5 8.78 8.66 -21.60
N ILE A 6 8.37 8.14 -20.44
CA ILE A 6 7.78 6.80 -20.30
C ILE A 6 6.55 6.64 -21.21
N GLU A 7 5.65 7.62 -21.20
CA GLU A 7 4.48 7.64 -22.09
C GLU A 7 4.89 7.68 -23.57
N ASN A 8 5.81 8.56 -23.96
CA ASN A 8 6.29 8.69 -25.34
C ASN A 8 7.00 7.42 -25.85
N THR A 9 7.56 6.60 -24.96
CA THR A 9 8.15 5.29 -25.33
C THR A 9 7.10 4.19 -25.55
N GLY A 10 5.81 4.48 -25.35
CA GLY A 10 4.72 3.54 -25.60
C GLY A 10 4.37 2.63 -24.42
N LEU A 11 4.76 2.98 -23.17
CA LEU A 11 4.30 2.24 -21.99
C LEU A 11 2.82 2.52 -21.71
N HIS A 12 2.12 1.50 -21.22
CA HIS A 12 0.65 1.53 -21.06
C HIS A 12 0.17 2.12 -19.73
N TYR A 13 0.99 2.15 -18.69
CA TYR A 13 0.62 2.71 -17.38
C TYR A 13 1.85 3.04 -16.55
N ILE A 14 1.66 3.85 -15.50
CA ILE A 14 2.70 4.19 -14.51
C ILE A 14 2.19 3.85 -13.10
N ASN A 15 2.93 3.03 -12.36
CA ASN A 15 2.73 2.88 -10.92
C ASN A 15 3.65 3.82 -10.15
N VAL A 16 3.07 4.68 -9.31
CA VAL A 16 3.82 5.72 -8.61
C VAL A 16 4.14 5.27 -7.19
N SER A 17 5.44 5.17 -6.91
CA SER A 17 6.01 4.95 -5.58
C SER A 17 7.32 5.75 -5.48
N ALA A 18 7.95 5.78 -4.31
CA ALA A 18 9.19 6.52 -4.09
C ALA A 18 10.08 5.84 -3.04
N GLY A 19 11.33 6.27 -2.95
CA GLY A 19 12.27 5.79 -1.96
C GLY A 19 12.87 4.42 -2.28
N ILE A 20 13.64 3.91 -1.33
CA ILE A 20 14.43 2.68 -1.45
C ILE A 20 14.07 1.81 -0.24
N PRO A 21 13.47 0.62 -0.42
CA PRO A 21 12.97 -0.19 0.69
C PRO A 21 14.00 -0.52 1.78
N ALA A 22 15.28 -0.60 1.41
CA ALA A 22 16.38 -0.90 2.32
C ALA A 22 16.91 0.33 3.10
N ILE A 23 16.69 1.55 2.59
CA ILE A 23 17.31 2.78 3.12
C ILE A 23 16.25 3.75 3.63
N THR A 24 15.21 4.01 2.83
CA THR A 24 14.17 5.00 3.10
C THR A 24 12.79 4.36 3.17
N ALA A 25 12.65 3.33 4.01
CA ALA A 25 11.43 2.54 4.13
C ALA A 25 10.17 3.38 4.43
N GLU A 26 10.30 4.49 5.17
CA GLU A 26 9.18 5.40 5.49
C GLU A 26 8.78 6.30 4.31
N ILE A 27 9.64 6.48 3.31
CA ILE A 27 9.30 7.13 2.03
C ILE A 27 8.54 6.14 1.13
N VAL A 28 8.94 4.87 1.17
CA VAL A 28 8.35 3.80 0.35
C VAL A 28 6.93 3.47 0.77
N ARG A 29 6.63 3.55 2.08
CA ARG A 29 5.33 3.15 2.60
C ARG A 29 4.99 3.89 3.88
N PRO A 30 3.70 4.19 4.13
CA PRO A 30 3.28 4.67 5.43
C PRO A 30 3.49 3.60 6.51
N THR A 31 3.88 4.07 7.70
CA THR A 31 4.20 3.28 8.90
C THR A 31 3.39 3.80 10.08
N LYS A 32 3.43 3.09 11.22
CA LYS A 32 2.82 3.58 12.47
C LYS A 32 3.48 4.87 12.98
N SER A 33 4.77 5.02 12.75
CA SER A 33 5.54 6.21 13.13
C SER A 33 5.26 7.40 12.23
N TYR A 34 4.85 7.15 10.99
CA TYR A 34 4.55 8.20 10.01
C TYR A 34 3.28 7.88 9.19
N PRO A 35 2.10 7.94 9.84
CA PRO A 35 0.83 7.60 9.20
C PRO A 35 0.43 8.59 8.09
N GLU A 36 0.73 9.87 8.26
CA GLU A 36 0.46 10.95 7.29
C GLU A 36 1.22 10.77 5.97
N GLY A 37 2.18 9.84 5.93
CA GLY A 37 2.86 9.43 4.69
C GLY A 37 1.90 9.02 3.58
N VAL A 38 0.67 8.60 3.90
CA VAL A 38 -0.40 8.34 2.91
C VAL A 38 -0.63 9.55 1.98
N TYR A 39 -0.65 10.77 2.52
CA TYR A 39 -0.93 11.99 1.75
C TYR A 39 0.21 12.32 0.77
N ARG A 40 1.44 11.99 1.15
CA ARG A 40 2.60 12.15 0.29
C ARG A 40 2.49 11.28 -0.96
N HIS A 41 2.06 10.02 -0.80
CA HIS A 41 1.82 9.13 -1.93
C HIS A 41 0.70 9.63 -2.85
N PHE A 42 -0.40 10.16 -2.28
CA PHE A 42 -1.48 10.73 -3.08
C PHE A 42 -1.00 11.94 -3.88
N GLY A 43 -0.21 12.82 -3.26
CA GLY A 43 0.40 13.98 -3.92
C GLY A 43 1.32 13.58 -5.07
N TRP A 44 2.15 12.55 -4.90
CA TRP A 44 3.01 12.05 -5.98
C TRP A 44 2.22 11.44 -7.13
N ALA A 45 1.21 10.61 -6.83
CA ALA A 45 0.34 10.05 -7.86
C ALA A 45 -0.34 11.16 -8.68
N ARG A 46 -0.91 12.17 -7.99
CA ARG A 46 -1.52 13.34 -8.63
C ARG A 46 -0.53 14.09 -9.52
N ALA A 47 0.68 14.35 -9.04
CA ALA A 47 1.69 15.08 -9.80
C ALA A 47 2.08 14.34 -11.10
N VAL A 48 2.15 13.00 -11.05
CA VAL A 48 2.38 12.19 -12.25
C VAL A 48 1.14 12.19 -13.14
N LYS A 49 -0.06 12.03 -12.58
CA LYS A 49 -1.31 12.00 -13.34
C LYS A 49 -1.59 13.29 -14.11
N GLN A 50 -1.20 14.44 -13.55
CA GLN A 50 -1.29 15.73 -14.24
C GLN A 50 -0.32 15.88 -15.42
N ALA A 51 0.70 15.02 -15.50
CA ALA A 51 1.76 15.13 -16.50
C ALA A 51 1.60 14.20 -17.70
N VAL A 52 0.74 13.17 -17.61
CA VAL A 52 0.58 12.09 -18.61
C VAL A 52 -0.90 11.80 -18.88
N SER A 53 -1.20 11.21 -20.03
CA SER A 53 -2.55 10.74 -20.40
C SER A 53 -2.77 9.26 -20.12
N ILE A 54 -1.71 8.45 -20.09
CA ILE A 54 -1.80 7.02 -19.71
C ILE A 54 -2.27 6.81 -18.26
N PRO A 55 -2.86 5.63 -17.94
CA PRO A 55 -3.26 5.26 -16.59
C PRO A 55 -2.15 5.37 -15.54
N VAL A 56 -2.49 5.91 -14.38
CA VAL A 56 -1.62 6.07 -13.22
C VAL A 56 -2.19 5.30 -12.02
N ILE A 57 -1.36 4.42 -11.45
CA ILE A 57 -1.67 3.64 -10.26
C ILE A 57 -1.08 4.37 -9.03
N GLY A 58 -1.93 4.72 -8.08
CA GLY A 58 -1.53 5.31 -6.80
C GLY A 58 -1.06 4.24 -5.80
N SER A 59 -0.19 4.63 -4.87
CA SER A 59 0.31 3.75 -3.79
C SER A 59 -0.04 4.27 -2.39
N GLY A 60 0.28 3.48 -1.35
CA GLY A 60 0.22 3.92 0.05
C GLY A 60 -1.10 3.61 0.78
N TYR A 61 -2.12 3.11 0.10
CA TYR A 61 -3.47 2.95 0.65
C TYR A 61 -3.61 1.88 1.75
N SER A 62 -2.78 0.82 1.74
CA SER A 62 -2.95 -0.31 2.67
C SER A 62 -2.86 0.06 4.16
N TYR A 63 -2.24 1.20 4.51
CA TYR A 63 -2.15 1.66 5.89
C TYR A 63 -3.48 2.16 6.46
N LEU A 64 -4.41 2.59 5.59
CA LEU A 64 -5.69 3.17 5.99
C LEU A 64 -6.68 2.13 6.55
N ARG A 65 -6.62 0.88 6.06
CA ARG A 65 -7.42 -0.24 6.58
C ARG A 65 -8.93 0.09 6.61
N ASP A 66 -9.65 -0.39 7.60
CA ASP A 66 -11.02 0.00 7.96
C ASP A 66 -11.10 1.32 8.75
N GLY A 67 -10.01 2.10 8.82
CA GLY A 67 -9.92 3.28 9.68
C GLY A 67 -9.24 3.02 11.03
N LYS A 68 -8.96 1.75 11.38
CA LYS A 68 -8.16 1.39 12.58
C LYS A 68 -6.67 1.58 12.33
N ASN A 69 -6.25 2.84 12.32
CA ASN A 69 -4.87 3.30 12.11
C ASN A 69 -4.57 4.56 12.95
N ASP A 70 -3.30 4.96 12.96
CA ASP A 70 -2.81 6.06 13.80
C ASP A 70 -2.88 7.45 13.13
N LEU A 71 -3.55 7.58 11.98
CA LEU A 71 -3.68 8.85 11.25
C LEU A 71 -4.34 9.92 12.13
N LYS A 72 -3.74 11.12 12.20
CA LYS A 72 -4.29 12.27 12.95
C LYS A 72 -5.36 13.00 12.13
N GLU A 73 -6.45 12.30 11.86
CA GLU A 73 -7.63 12.82 11.17
C GLU A 73 -8.81 12.80 12.14
N PRO A 74 -9.44 13.95 12.42
CA PRO A 74 -10.54 14.04 13.39
C PRO A 74 -11.84 13.39 12.90
N ASP A 75 -12.07 13.30 11.59
CA ASP A 75 -13.27 12.68 11.02
C ASP A 75 -13.03 11.17 10.79
N PRO A 76 -13.69 10.27 11.55
CA PRO A 76 -13.49 8.82 11.41
C PRO A 76 -13.79 8.30 10.00
N ASN A 77 -14.70 8.95 9.27
CA ASN A 77 -15.04 8.56 7.91
C ASN A 77 -13.89 8.83 6.93
N LYS A 78 -12.98 9.74 7.28
CA LYS A 78 -11.81 10.11 6.46
C LYS A 78 -10.55 9.33 6.83
N LYS A 79 -10.66 8.28 7.63
CA LYS A 79 -9.50 7.47 8.06
C LYS A 79 -9.34 6.16 7.33
N ASN A 80 -10.36 5.72 6.59
CA ASN A 80 -10.39 4.38 6.01
C ASN A 80 -9.94 4.35 4.55
N PHE A 81 -9.61 3.13 4.08
CA PHE A 81 -9.16 2.85 2.72
C PHE A 81 -10.17 3.30 1.67
N ARG A 82 -11.46 2.97 1.85
CA ARG A 82 -12.50 3.24 0.85
C ARG A 82 -12.64 4.73 0.58
N TYR A 83 -12.77 5.54 1.63
CA TYR A 83 -12.90 6.99 1.49
C TYR A 83 -11.77 7.59 0.65
N TRP A 84 -10.51 7.26 0.95
CA TRP A 84 -9.38 7.82 0.21
C TRP A 84 -9.19 7.18 -1.17
N ALA A 85 -9.57 5.92 -1.36
CA ALA A 85 -9.57 5.29 -2.68
C ALA A 85 -10.56 6.00 -3.62
N GLU A 86 -11.83 6.09 -3.21
CA GLU A 86 -12.91 6.75 -3.95
C GLU A 86 -12.58 8.22 -4.22
N LYS A 87 -12.20 8.97 -3.17
CA LYS A 87 -11.84 10.39 -3.32
C LYS A 87 -10.70 10.61 -4.31
N ASN A 88 -9.65 9.79 -4.28
CA ASN A 88 -8.52 9.97 -5.20
C ASN A 88 -8.86 9.60 -6.64
N LEU A 89 -9.75 8.61 -6.85
CA LEU A 89 -10.28 8.27 -8.17
C LEU A 89 -11.18 9.40 -8.70
N GLU A 90 -12.15 9.86 -7.91
CA GLU A 90 -13.09 10.92 -8.28
C GLU A 90 -12.39 12.26 -8.58
N GLN A 91 -11.33 12.58 -7.83
CA GLN A 91 -10.55 13.80 -8.03
C GLN A 91 -9.52 13.70 -9.16
N GLY A 92 -9.39 12.55 -9.82
CA GLY A 92 -8.39 12.34 -10.87
C GLY A 92 -6.95 12.39 -10.34
N ASN A 93 -6.72 12.03 -9.08
CA ASN A 93 -5.37 11.93 -8.51
C ASN A 93 -4.66 10.63 -8.97
N CYS A 94 -5.42 9.62 -9.35
CA CYS A 94 -4.98 8.37 -9.97
C CYS A 94 -6.15 7.72 -10.72
N ASP A 95 -5.88 6.79 -11.63
CA ASP A 95 -6.90 6.01 -12.33
C ASP A 95 -7.13 4.63 -11.67
N LEU A 96 -6.15 4.17 -10.89
CA LEU A 96 -6.16 2.87 -10.24
C LEU A 96 -5.56 2.96 -8.83
N VAL A 97 -6.12 2.20 -7.89
CA VAL A 97 -5.67 2.14 -6.50
C VAL A 97 -4.80 0.90 -6.30
N GLY A 98 -3.50 1.11 -6.11
CA GLY A 98 -2.52 0.07 -5.89
C GLY A 98 -2.46 -0.36 -4.42
N ILE A 99 -2.54 -1.66 -4.18
CA ILE A 99 -2.32 -2.28 -2.87
C ILE A 99 -1.14 -3.26 -2.92
N GLY A 100 -0.27 -3.18 -1.92
CA GLY A 100 0.88 -4.09 -1.77
C GLY A 100 0.68 -5.03 -0.58
N ARG A 101 1.09 -4.59 0.61
CA ARG A 101 1.00 -5.41 1.83
C ARG A 101 -0.41 -5.92 2.17
N GLN A 102 -1.46 -5.26 1.68
CA GLN A 102 -2.83 -5.72 1.86
C GLN A 102 -3.13 -7.01 1.05
N SER A 103 -2.58 -7.18 -0.16
CA SER A 103 -2.80 -8.41 -0.93
C SER A 103 -2.17 -9.64 -0.29
N LEU A 104 -1.09 -9.45 0.48
CA LEU A 104 -0.49 -10.52 1.29
C LEU A 104 -1.33 -10.87 2.51
N ALA A 105 -2.04 -9.88 3.08
CA ALA A 105 -2.89 -10.09 4.25
C ALA A 105 -4.20 -10.75 3.86
N ASP A 106 -4.79 -10.35 2.73
CA ASP A 106 -6.03 -10.87 2.20
C ASP A 106 -5.95 -10.96 0.66
N PRO A 107 -5.67 -12.15 0.11
CA PRO A 107 -5.62 -12.35 -1.35
C PRO A 107 -6.95 -12.08 -2.05
N LEU A 108 -8.08 -12.15 -1.33
CA LEU A 108 -9.43 -11.90 -1.86
C LEU A 108 -9.92 -10.48 -1.57
N PHE A 109 -9.03 -9.57 -1.12
CA PHE A 109 -9.40 -8.21 -0.70
C PHE A 109 -10.28 -7.47 -1.71
N ALA A 110 -9.87 -7.44 -2.99
CA ALA A 110 -10.62 -6.75 -4.03
C ALA A 110 -12.00 -7.38 -4.26
N GLN A 111 -12.06 -8.72 -4.31
CA GLN A 111 -13.33 -9.44 -4.47
C GLN A 111 -14.28 -9.17 -3.31
N LYS A 112 -13.80 -9.25 -2.05
CA LYS A 112 -14.60 -8.96 -0.86
C LYS A 112 -15.16 -7.53 -0.86
N ILE A 113 -14.40 -6.55 -1.34
CA ILE A 113 -14.89 -5.18 -1.51
C ILE A 113 -16.02 -5.13 -2.55
N LEU A 114 -15.82 -5.74 -3.72
CA LEU A 114 -16.81 -5.74 -4.80
C LEU A 114 -18.11 -6.44 -4.41
N GLU A 115 -18.03 -7.47 -3.56
CA GLU A 115 -19.19 -8.21 -3.04
C GLU A 115 -19.82 -7.55 -1.79
N GLY A 116 -19.29 -6.42 -1.33
CA GLY A 116 -19.77 -5.73 -0.12
C GLY A 116 -19.45 -6.45 1.19
N ARG A 117 -18.64 -7.52 1.17
CA ARG A 117 -18.20 -8.33 2.34
C ARG A 117 -17.09 -7.65 3.15
N ASN A 118 -17.32 -6.38 3.46
CA ASN A 118 -16.31 -5.49 4.03
C ASN A 118 -15.88 -5.86 5.45
N SER A 119 -16.77 -6.50 6.21
CA SER A 119 -16.52 -7.01 7.56
C SER A 119 -15.62 -8.25 7.59
N GLU A 120 -15.49 -8.96 6.46
CA GLU A 120 -14.71 -10.19 6.32
C GLU A 120 -13.27 -9.94 5.85
N ILE A 121 -12.89 -8.66 5.69
CA ILE A 121 -11.59 -8.29 5.18
C ILE A 121 -10.51 -8.41 6.26
N ASP A 122 -9.45 -9.15 5.93
CA ASP A 122 -8.26 -9.28 6.77
C ASP A 122 -7.29 -8.11 6.52
N TYR A 123 -7.53 -7.00 7.20
CA TYR A 123 -6.74 -5.78 7.00
C TYR A 123 -5.30 -5.88 7.51
N CYS A 124 -4.33 -5.57 6.64
CA CYS A 124 -2.90 -5.50 6.98
C CYS A 124 -2.65 -4.56 8.17
N VAL A 125 -2.12 -5.09 9.29
CA VAL A 125 -1.79 -4.34 10.52
C VAL A 125 -0.49 -3.51 10.44
N ALA A 126 0.12 -3.41 9.27
CA ALA A 126 1.40 -2.76 9.04
C ALA A 126 2.57 -3.24 9.94
N CYS A 127 2.57 -4.52 10.38
CA CYS A 127 3.58 -5.06 11.31
C CYS A 127 5.00 -5.17 10.73
N GLY A 128 5.17 -5.14 9.41
CA GLY A 128 6.47 -5.25 8.74
C GLY A 128 7.06 -6.66 8.68
N GLY A 129 6.37 -7.69 9.18
CA GLY A 129 6.86 -9.07 9.13
C GLY A 129 7.11 -9.59 7.71
N CYS A 130 6.25 -9.22 6.74
CA CYS A 130 6.49 -9.49 5.31
C CYS A 130 7.83 -8.91 4.82
N SER A 131 8.23 -7.73 5.29
CA SER A 131 9.51 -7.11 4.93
C SER A 131 10.70 -7.78 5.60
N VAL A 132 10.52 -8.40 6.77
CA VAL A 132 11.57 -9.22 7.41
C VAL A 132 11.80 -10.50 6.62
N LEU A 133 10.72 -11.19 6.21
CA LEU A 133 10.81 -12.37 5.35
C LEU A 133 11.51 -12.05 4.02
N LEU A 134 11.08 -10.98 3.35
CA LEU A 134 11.70 -10.51 2.10
C LEU A 134 13.21 -10.27 2.25
N ARG A 135 13.62 -9.52 3.28
CA ARG A 135 15.03 -9.22 3.55
C ARG A 135 15.84 -10.45 3.99
N SER A 136 15.18 -11.52 4.40
CA SER A 136 15.82 -12.78 4.77
C SER A 136 15.84 -13.78 3.61
N GLN A 137 15.46 -13.33 2.40
CA GLN A 137 15.31 -14.17 1.20
C GLN A 137 14.41 -15.39 1.42
N ALA A 138 13.45 -15.26 2.34
CA ALA A 138 12.44 -16.28 2.62
C ALA A 138 11.18 -16.02 1.79
N GLN A 139 10.32 -17.05 1.67
CA GLN A 139 9.01 -16.89 1.05
C GLN A 139 8.20 -15.82 1.80
N THR A 140 7.85 -14.76 1.08
CA THR A 140 7.19 -13.59 1.66
C THR A 140 5.67 -13.79 1.73
N GLY A 141 5.09 -13.48 2.88
CA GLY A 141 3.64 -13.48 3.07
C GLY A 141 3.23 -12.79 4.37
N CYS A 142 1.96 -12.88 4.74
CA CYS A 142 1.46 -12.26 5.96
C CYS A 142 1.57 -13.21 7.17
N PRO A 143 2.40 -12.90 8.17
CA PRO A 143 2.57 -13.74 9.37
C PRO A 143 1.47 -13.53 10.42
N ILE A 144 0.50 -12.65 10.15
CA ILE A 144 -0.61 -12.35 11.07
C ILE A 144 -1.77 -13.31 10.81
N TYR A 145 -2.11 -13.53 9.54
CA TYR A 145 -3.28 -14.32 9.14
C TYR A 145 -2.94 -15.74 8.67
N PHE A 146 -1.66 -16.05 8.43
CA PHE A 146 -1.24 -17.37 7.96
C PHE A 146 -0.11 -17.94 8.83
N ASP A 147 -0.36 -19.10 9.44
CA ASP A 147 0.56 -19.75 10.37
C ASP A 147 1.89 -20.16 9.75
N TYR A 148 1.89 -20.54 8.46
CA TYR A 148 3.12 -20.86 7.73
C TYR A 148 4.11 -19.69 7.81
N TYR A 149 3.70 -18.49 7.37
CA TYR A 149 4.58 -17.31 7.40
C TYR A 149 4.94 -16.87 8.82
N LYS A 150 4.07 -17.12 9.81
CA LYS A 150 4.36 -16.88 11.22
C LYS A 150 5.49 -17.77 11.74
N ARG A 151 5.50 -19.06 11.39
CA ARG A 151 6.56 -20.00 11.76
C ARG A 151 7.88 -19.62 11.11
N VAL A 152 7.88 -19.41 9.79
CA VAL A 152 9.08 -18.99 9.04
C VAL A 152 9.65 -17.69 9.60
N LEU A 153 8.80 -16.69 9.91
CA LEU A 153 9.27 -15.44 10.50
C LEU A 153 9.99 -15.66 11.84
N LYS A 154 9.47 -16.54 12.71
CA LYS A 154 10.09 -16.84 14.00
C LYS A 154 11.47 -17.48 13.84
N GLU A 155 11.68 -18.31 12.83
CA GLU A 155 12.99 -18.94 12.55
C GLU A 155 14.06 -17.88 12.21
N PHE A 156 13.72 -16.93 11.34
CA PHE A 156 14.63 -15.85 10.93
C PHE A 156 14.80 -14.75 11.99
N GLN A 157 13.85 -14.58 12.91
CA GLN A 157 14.01 -13.68 14.04
C GLN A 157 14.93 -14.24 15.13
N LYS A 158 14.97 -15.57 15.30
CA LYS A 158 15.84 -16.24 16.28
C LYS A 158 17.32 -16.24 15.87
N THR A 159 17.61 -16.32 14.57
CA THR A 159 18.96 -16.36 13.99
C THR A 159 19.66 -14.99 13.91
N ARG A 160 18.96 -13.90 14.25
CA ARG A 160 19.50 -12.53 14.24
C ARG A 160 19.87 -11.97 15.62
N LYS A 161 19.71 -12.77 16.68
CA LYS A 161 20.27 -12.48 18.02
C LYS A 161 21.61 -13.19 18.15
#